data_AF-A0A6L6PCL5-F1
#
_entry.id   AF-A0A6L6PCL5-F1
#
_cell.length_a   1.000
_cell.length_b   1.000
_cell.length_c   1.000
_cell.angle_alpha   90.00
_cell.angle_beta   90.00
_cell.angle_gamma   90.00
#
_symmetry.space_group_name_H-M   'P 1'
#
loop_
_entity.id
_entity.type
_entity.pdbx_description
1 polymer ?
#
loop_
_entity_poly.entity_id
_entity_poly.type
_entity_poly.pdbx_seq_one_letter_code
_entity_poly.pdbx_strand_id
1 'polypeptide(L)'
;MLRAQGRYQAAPRSAAAACLSRQRPVPQAYANILLWRHLYDRLVNVHRIHNLIWVWNGQDPAWYPGDDVVDVSSLDIYDNADNKTYKSQLASYQQTQQSSAEKKLIALSENSYIPDPDKIAADGAWWLWFMTWSDGGGAAGVSDPNNFWTGEYYNTNAHKVRVYNHPKVITLDKLPKF
;
A
#
# COMPACT_ATOMS: atom_id res chain seq x y z
N MET A 1 71.47 -0.32 -50.41
CA MET A 1 71.32 -0.56 -48.95
C MET A 1 70.55 0.59 -48.35
N LEU A 2 69.27 0.39 -47.99
CA LEU A 2 68.53 1.16 -46.97
C LEU A 2 67.12 0.55 -46.90
N ARG A 3 66.86 -0.22 -45.83
CA ARG A 3 65.53 -0.74 -45.50
C ARG A 3 64.94 0.13 -44.40
N ALA A 4 63.72 0.59 -44.63
CA ALA A 4 62.86 1.21 -43.64
C ALA A 4 62.21 0.14 -42.74
N GLN A 5 62.13 0.37 -41.44
CA GLN A 5 61.12 -0.22 -40.55
C GLN A 5 60.67 0.81 -39.51
N GLY A 6 59.35 0.97 -39.40
CA GLY A 6 58.67 2.03 -38.68
C GLY A 6 58.54 1.79 -37.17
N ARG A 7 58.44 2.90 -36.44
CA ARG A 7 58.02 2.94 -35.02
C ARG A 7 56.53 3.24 -34.97
N TYR A 8 55.74 2.32 -34.41
CA TYR A 8 54.38 2.61 -33.97
C TYR A 8 54.44 3.55 -32.76
N GLN A 9 53.94 4.78 -32.90
CA GLN A 9 53.52 5.61 -31.77
C GLN A 9 52.00 5.51 -31.67
N ALA A 10 51.50 5.01 -30.56
CA ALA A 10 50.07 5.01 -30.26
C ALA A 10 49.59 6.45 -30.03
N ALA A 11 48.59 6.87 -30.79
CA ALA A 11 47.88 8.13 -30.57
C ALA A 11 47.15 8.11 -29.21
N PRO A 12 47.02 9.26 -28.51
CA PRO A 12 46.29 9.33 -27.25
C PRO A 12 44.81 9.00 -27.50
N ARG A 13 44.30 7.98 -26.79
CA ARG A 13 42.89 7.58 -26.85
C ARG A 13 42.01 8.75 -26.42
N SER A 14 41.19 9.20 -27.36
CA SER A 14 40.10 10.16 -27.25
C SER A 14 39.19 9.88 -26.06
N ALA A 15 38.82 10.95 -25.33
CA ALA A 15 37.50 11.39 -24.82
C ALA A 15 36.31 10.42 -24.65
N ALA A 16 36.50 9.10 -24.60
CA ALA A 16 35.44 8.08 -24.54
C ALA A 16 35.40 7.33 -23.20
N ALA A 17 36.23 7.71 -22.22
CA ALA A 17 36.30 7.06 -20.91
C ALA A 17 35.58 7.84 -19.78
N ALA A 18 34.84 8.89 -20.10
CA ALA A 18 34.18 9.75 -19.10
C ALA A 18 32.66 9.49 -18.92
N CYS A 19 32.08 8.50 -19.60
CA CYS A 19 30.64 8.21 -19.52
C CYS A 19 30.32 6.85 -18.86
N LEU A 20 31.07 6.49 -17.82
CA LEU A 20 30.76 5.35 -16.94
C LEU A 20 30.76 5.72 -15.47
N SER A 21 30.57 7.00 -15.14
CA SER A 21 30.49 7.43 -13.74
C SER A 21 29.04 7.64 -13.30
N ARG A 22 28.67 6.93 -12.23
CA ARG A 22 27.52 7.13 -11.33
C ARG A 22 26.24 6.34 -11.66
N GLN A 23 26.28 5.02 -11.51
CA GLN A 23 25.14 4.34 -10.89
C GLN A 23 25.10 4.76 -9.41
N ARG A 24 24.53 5.96 -9.14
CA ARG A 24 24.08 6.25 -7.78
C ARG A 24 22.96 5.26 -7.48
N PRO A 25 23.00 4.53 -6.34
CA PRO A 25 21.86 3.71 -5.96
C PRO A 25 20.64 4.61 -5.91
N VAL A 26 19.67 4.33 -6.77
CA VAL A 26 18.38 5.01 -6.74
C VAL A 26 17.71 4.59 -5.43
N PRO A 27 17.30 5.54 -4.56
CA PRO A 27 16.54 5.19 -3.36
C PRO A 27 15.33 4.35 -3.75
N GLN A 28 15.08 3.26 -3.01
CA GLN A 28 13.98 2.34 -3.32
C GLN A 28 12.63 3.07 -3.37
N ALA A 29 12.44 4.05 -2.48
CA ALA A 29 11.28 4.95 -2.50
C ALA A 29 11.12 5.68 -3.83
N TYR A 30 12.20 6.24 -4.38
CA TYR A 30 12.14 6.93 -5.67
C TYR A 30 11.80 5.98 -6.82
N ALA A 31 12.37 4.77 -6.82
CA ALA A 31 12.02 3.76 -7.83
C ALA A 31 10.54 3.35 -7.76
N ASN A 32 9.99 3.19 -6.55
CA ASN A 32 8.57 2.88 -6.35
C ASN A 32 7.66 4.02 -6.84
N ILE A 33 7.99 5.26 -6.49
CA ILE A 33 7.26 6.45 -6.98
C ILE A 33 7.26 6.51 -8.50
N LEU A 34 8.40 6.26 -9.15
CA LEU A 34 8.48 6.24 -10.61
C LEU A 34 7.62 5.13 -11.23
N LEU A 35 7.60 3.94 -10.62
CA LEU A 35 6.77 2.84 -11.11
C LEU A 35 5.28 3.15 -10.98
N TRP A 36 4.85 3.68 -9.83
CA TRP A 36 3.47 4.11 -9.62
C TRP A 36 3.04 5.12 -10.68
N ARG A 37 3.82 6.19 -10.85
CA ARG A 37 3.51 7.25 -11.83
C ARG A 37 3.54 6.73 -13.27
N HIS A 38 4.40 5.76 -13.58
CA HIS A 38 4.41 5.12 -14.89
C HIS A 38 3.13 4.31 -15.14
N LEU A 39 2.66 3.54 -14.15
CA LEU A 39 1.39 2.83 -14.25
C LEU A 39 0.22 3.80 -14.40
N TYR A 40 0.20 4.89 -13.65
CA TYR A 40 -0.81 5.93 -13.78
C TYR A 40 -0.86 6.50 -15.20
N ASP A 41 0.29 6.94 -15.73
CA ASP A 41 0.36 7.48 -17.09
C ASP A 41 -0.09 6.46 -18.15
N ARG A 42 0.37 5.21 -18.04
CA ARG A 42 -0.01 4.15 -18.98
C ARG A 42 -1.51 3.88 -18.93
N LEU A 43 -2.09 3.66 -17.74
CA LEU A 43 -3.50 3.28 -17.63
C LEU A 43 -4.41 4.47 -17.94
N VAL A 44 -4.14 5.65 -17.40
CA VAL A 44 -5.02 6.81 -17.50
C VAL A 44 -4.81 7.59 -18.79
N ASN A 45 -3.57 7.94 -19.14
CA ASN A 45 -3.30 8.82 -20.28
C ASN A 45 -3.19 8.06 -21.60
N VAL A 46 -2.47 6.93 -21.61
CA VAL A 46 -2.25 6.14 -22.84
C VAL A 46 -3.44 5.22 -23.13
N HIS A 47 -3.87 4.42 -22.15
CA HIS A 47 -4.94 3.44 -22.31
C HIS A 47 -6.34 4.00 -22.04
N ARG A 48 -6.46 5.25 -21.58
CA ARG A 48 -7.73 5.97 -21.40
C ARG A 48 -8.69 5.26 -20.43
N ILE A 49 -8.13 4.59 -19.41
CA ILE A 49 -8.88 3.92 -18.35
C ILE A 49 -9.17 4.95 -17.27
N HIS A 50 -10.44 5.35 -17.15
CA HIS A 50 -10.91 6.43 -16.26
C HIS A 50 -11.87 5.94 -15.17
N ASN A 51 -11.99 4.63 -14.99
CA ASN A 51 -12.85 3.97 -14.01
C ASN A 51 -12.07 3.34 -12.84
N LEU A 52 -10.82 3.76 -12.64
CA LEU A 52 -9.98 3.30 -11.53
C LEU A 52 -10.01 4.33 -10.40
N ILE A 53 -10.08 3.84 -9.16
CA ILE A 53 -9.80 4.60 -7.95
C ILE A 53 -8.42 4.14 -7.46
N TRP A 54 -7.49 5.07 -7.31
CA TRP A 54 -6.10 4.82 -6.97
C TRP A 54 -5.89 4.81 -5.45
N VAL A 55 -5.66 3.62 -4.91
CA VAL A 55 -5.47 3.39 -3.46
C VAL A 55 -3.99 3.16 -3.17
N TRP A 56 -3.32 4.14 -2.56
CA TRP A 56 -1.92 4.02 -2.17
C TRP A 56 -1.79 3.39 -0.78
N ASN A 57 -1.21 2.21 -0.72
CA ASN A 57 -0.86 1.55 0.53
C ASN A 57 0.59 1.92 0.90
N GLY A 58 0.78 2.63 2.01
CA GLY A 58 2.14 2.99 2.42
C GLY A 58 2.25 3.52 3.85
N GLN A 59 3.36 3.16 4.49
CA GLN A 59 3.66 3.45 5.90
C GLN A 59 4.57 4.69 6.07
N ASP A 60 5.22 5.12 5.00
CA ASP A 60 6.24 6.16 5.02
C ASP A 60 5.93 7.23 3.95
N PRO A 61 5.70 8.50 4.35
CA PRO A 61 5.48 9.60 3.42
C PRO A 61 6.57 9.76 2.35
N ALA A 62 7.81 9.30 2.60
CA ALA A 62 8.89 9.34 1.62
C ALA A 62 8.61 8.49 0.35
N TRP A 63 7.63 7.58 0.42
CA TRP A 63 7.20 6.71 -0.68
C TRP A 63 5.91 7.19 -1.35
N TYR A 64 5.34 8.31 -0.89
CA TYR A 64 4.08 8.83 -1.41
C TYR A 64 4.27 9.40 -2.83
N PRO A 65 3.52 8.93 -3.84
CA PRO A 65 3.77 9.28 -5.25
C PRO A 65 3.23 10.65 -5.67
N GLY A 66 2.42 11.30 -4.82
CA GLY A 66 1.86 12.62 -5.04
C GLY A 66 0.34 12.64 -5.05
N ASP A 67 -0.24 13.78 -4.63
CA ASP A 67 -1.68 13.96 -4.50
C ASP A 67 -2.44 13.91 -5.84
N ASP A 68 -1.75 14.11 -6.96
CA ASP A 68 -2.30 14.11 -8.31
C ASP A 68 -2.51 12.70 -8.89
N VAL A 69 -2.01 11.66 -8.22
CA VAL A 69 -2.05 10.26 -8.68
C VAL A 69 -2.53 9.30 -7.59
N VAL A 70 -3.15 9.82 -6.53
CA VAL A 70 -3.71 9.06 -5.40
C VAL A 70 -5.07 9.62 -5.00
N ASP A 71 -6.06 8.73 -4.92
CA ASP A 71 -7.42 9.05 -4.48
C ASP A 71 -7.62 8.72 -2.98
N VAL A 72 -7.09 7.58 -2.53
CA VAL A 72 -7.24 7.07 -1.16
C VAL A 72 -5.88 6.62 -0.63
N SER A 73 -5.54 7.01 0.60
CA SER A 73 -4.41 6.43 1.32
C SER A 73 -4.87 5.22 2.12
N SER A 74 -4.05 4.19 2.24
CA SER A 74 -4.41 3.01 3.00
C SER A 74 -3.24 2.40 3.74
N LEU A 75 -3.58 1.48 4.64
CA LEU A 75 -2.61 0.72 5.41
C LEU A 75 -3.15 -0.69 5.67
N ASP A 76 -2.23 -1.65 5.71
CA ASP A 76 -2.50 -3.02 6.11
C ASP A 76 -2.04 -3.26 7.55
N ILE A 77 -2.91 -3.83 8.38
CA ILE A 77 -2.61 -4.04 9.80
C ILE A 77 -2.86 -5.50 10.19
N TYR A 78 -1.76 -6.22 10.38
CA TYR A 78 -1.73 -7.58 10.92
C TYR A 78 -1.21 -7.59 12.36
N ASP A 79 -2.05 -7.12 13.28
CA ASP A 79 -1.66 -6.89 14.69
C ASP A 79 -1.76 -8.18 15.52
N ASN A 80 -0.69 -8.98 15.60
CA ASN A 80 -0.71 -10.21 16.40
C ASN A 80 -0.78 -9.97 17.93
N ALA A 81 -0.65 -8.73 18.39
CA ALA A 81 -0.63 -8.39 19.81
C ALA A 81 -1.97 -7.84 20.35
N ASP A 82 -2.91 -7.48 19.48
CA ASP A 82 -4.23 -6.94 19.87
C ASP A 82 -5.01 -7.88 20.80
N ASN A 83 -4.85 -9.21 20.60
CA ASN A 83 -5.48 -10.25 21.41
C ASN A 83 -6.99 -10.06 21.61
N LYS A 84 -7.72 -9.80 20.51
CA LYS A 84 -9.18 -9.59 20.49
C LYS A 84 -9.65 -8.43 21.36
N THR A 85 -8.80 -7.42 21.54
CA THR A 85 -9.23 -6.14 22.11
C THR A 85 -9.88 -5.26 21.04
N TYR A 86 -9.69 -5.55 19.76
CA TYR A 86 -10.31 -4.89 18.61
C TYR A 86 -10.07 -3.37 18.62
N LYS A 87 -8.83 -2.95 18.87
CA LYS A 87 -8.44 -1.53 18.91
C LYS A 87 -8.84 -0.81 17.61
N SER A 88 -9.13 0.48 17.73
CA SER A 88 -9.41 1.38 16.59
C SER A 88 -8.23 1.53 15.61
N GLN A 89 -7.02 1.19 16.06
CA GLN A 89 -5.76 1.45 15.36
C GLN A 89 -5.49 2.95 15.12
N LEU A 90 -5.90 3.82 16.07
CA LEU A 90 -5.76 5.28 15.98
C LEU A 90 -4.35 5.77 15.60
N ALA A 91 -3.30 5.22 16.21
CA ALA A 91 -1.94 5.66 15.92
C ALA A 91 -1.55 5.42 14.45
N SER A 92 -1.91 4.24 13.92
CA SER A 92 -1.71 3.89 12.52
C SER A 92 -2.56 4.75 11.59
N TYR A 93 -3.81 5.02 11.96
CA TYR A 93 -4.70 5.93 11.21
C TYR A 93 -4.09 7.33 11.09
N GLN A 94 -3.60 7.89 12.20
CA GLN A 94 -2.95 9.21 12.25
C GLN A 94 -1.63 9.24 11.48
N GLN A 95 -0.86 8.16 11.51
CA GLN A 95 0.35 8.04 10.69
C GLN A 95 0.02 8.08 9.20
N THR A 96 -1.00 7.35 8.74
CA THR A 96 -1.44 7.36 7.34
C THR A 96 -2.00 8.73 6.93
N GLN A 97 -2.63 9.48 7.84
CA GLN A 97 -3.04 10.87 7.60
C GLN A 97 -1.86 11.79 7.23
N GLN A 98 -0.66 11.49 7.72
CA GLN A 98 0.52 12.33 7.52
C GLN A 98 1.25 12.06 6.20
N SER A 99 0.81 11.07 5.41
CA SER A 99 1.43 10.74 4.12
C SER A 99 1.18 11.77 3.03
N SER A 100 0.13 12.58 3.15
CA SER A 100 -0.26 13.60 2.18
C SER A 100 -0.32 14.98 2.84
N ALA A 101 -0.05 16.03 2.05
CA ALA A 101 -0.31 17.41 2.47
C ALA A 101 -1.80 17.76 2.38
N GLU A 102 -2.55 17.05 1.54
CA GLU A 102 -3.99 17.16 1.41
C GLU A 102 -4.73 16.18 2.34
N LYS A 103 -5.99 16.48 2.65
CA LYS A 103 -6.85 15.55 3.38
C LYS A 103 -7.39 14.50 2.41
N LYS A 104 -6.71 13.36 2.33
CA LYS A 104 -7.18 12.17 1.60
C LYS A 104 -8.09 11.31 2.48
N LEU A 105 -8.99 10.54 1.85
CA LEU A 105 -9.70 9.45 2.53
C LEU A 105 -8.70 8.37 2.94
N ILE A 106 -8.99 7.65 4.03
CA ILE A 106 -8.05 6.67 4.60
C ILE A 106 -8.74 5.35 4.84
N ALA A 107 -8.18 4.28 4.29
CA ALA A 107 -8.72 2.94 4.40
C ALA A 107 -7.81 1.96 5.15
N LEU A 108 -8.43 1.01 5.83
CA LEU A 108 -7.75 -0.16 6.37
C LEU A 108 -7.81 -1.24 5.27
N SER A 109 -6.87 -1.17 4.33
CA SER A 109 -6.94 -1.95 3.08
C SER A 109 -6.86 -3.45 3.31
N GLU A 110 -6.16 -3.87 4.35
CA GLU A 110 -6.16 -5.24 4.86
C GLU A 110 -6.09 -5.23 6.38
N ASN A 111 -6.72 -6.21 7.03
CA ASN A 111 -6.62 -6.37 8.46
C ASN A 111 -6.71 -7.83 8.93
N SER A 112 -6.12 -8.07 10.11
CA SER A 112 -6.39 -9.27 10.89
C SER A 112 -7.63 -9.07 11.78
N TYR A 113 -7.51 -8.27 12.85
CA TYR A 113 -8.60 -7.91 13.74
C TYR A 113 -9.47 -6.81 13.11
N ILE A 114 -10.78 -7.02 13.04
CA ILE A 114 -11.73 -6.00 12.62
C ILE A 114 -11.87 -4.99 13.77
N PRO A 115 -11.54 -3.70 13.59
CA PRO A 115 -11.67 -2.73 14.66
C PRO A 115 -13.11 -2.62 15.16
N ASP A 116 -13.29 -2.44 16.45
CA ASP A 116 -14.61 -2.20 17.05
C ASP A 116 -15.18 -0.84 16.57
N PRO A 117 -16.37 -0.81 15.93
CA PRO A 117 -16.98 0.43 15.44
C PRO A 117 -17.22 1.49 16.51
N ASP A 118 -17.44 1.09 17.77
CA ASP A 118 -17.58 2.04 18.87
C ASP A 118 -16.24 2.64 19.28
N LYS A 119 -15.15 1.87 19.22
CA LYS A 119 -13.79 2.37 19.47
C LYS A 119 -13.31 3.26 18.33
N ILE A 120 -13.60 2.89 17.08
CA ILE A 120 -13.39 3.77 15.92
C ILE A 120 -14.05 5.14 16.17
N ALA A 121 -15.32 5.12 16.57
CA ALA A 121 -16.08 6.35 16.79
C ALA A 121 -15.57 7.16 17.98
N ALA A 122 -15.19 6.50 19.09
CA ALA A 122 -14.65 7.15 20.28
C ALA A 122 -13.29 7.81 20.00
N ASP A 123 -12.43 7.16 19.23
CA ASP A 123 -11.07 7.62 18.93
C ASP A 123 -11.02 8.56 17.71
N GLY A 124 -12.08 8.59 16.88
CA GLY A 124 -12.13 9.36 15.65
C GLY A 124 -11.32 8.75 14.49
N ALA A 125 -10.95 7.47 14.57
CA ALA A 125 -10.19 6.74 13.56
C ALA A 125 -11.10 6.21 12.44
N TRP A 126 -11.76 7.13 11.71
CA TRP A 126 -12.76 6.79 10.70
C TRP A 126 -12.13 6.20 9.43
N TRP A 127 -11.78 4.92 9.50
CA TRP A 127 -11.41 4.11 8.34
C TRP A 127 -12.56 4.07 7.34
N LEU A 128 -12.28 4.38 6.07
CA LEU A 128 -13.25 4.41 4.98
C LEU A 128 -13.86 3.03 4.73
N TRP A 129 -13.02 1.99 4.77
CA TRP A 129 -13.43 0.59 4.81
C TRP A 129 -12.40 -0.20 5.62
N PHE A 130 -12.76 -1.45 5.95
CA PHE A 130 -11.83 -2.49 6.39
C PHE A 130 -12.01 -3.72 5.49
N MET A 131 -10.94 -4.49 5.29
CA MET A 131 -11.00 -5.76 4.55
C MET A 131 -10.22 -6.82 5.31
N THR A 132 -10.94 -7.75 5.94
CA THR A 132 -10.28 -8.88 6.62
C THR A 132 -9.67 -9.80 5.59
N TRP A 133 -8.41 -10.20 5.82
CA TRP A 133 -7.71 -11.09 4.89
C TRP A 133 -8.43 -12.43 4.71
N SER A 134 -8.10 -13.14 3.62
CA SER A 134 -8.68 -14.44 3.32
C SER A 134 -8.07 -15.55 4.16
N ASP A 135 -8.78 -16.67 4.27
CA ASP A 135 -8.24 -17.88 4.87
C ASP A 135 -7.20 -18.57 3.99
N GLY A 136 -6.20 -19.21 4.60
CA GLY A 136 -5.15 -19.97 3.93
C GLY A 136 -4.60 -21.16 4.72
N GLY A 137 -5.03 -21.36 5.97
CA GLY A 137 -4.49 -22.39 6.89
C GLY A 137 -5.23 -23.72 6.91
N GLY A 138 -6.44 -23.79 6.35
CA GLY A 138 -7.23 -25.03 6.36
C GLY A 138 -8.68 -24.84 5.90
N ALA A 139 -9.55 -25.77 6.28
CA ALA A 139 -10.97 -25.69 5.98
C ALA A 139 -11.63 -24.48 6.67
N ALA A 140 -12.65 -23.93 6.01
CA ALA A 140 -13.45 -22.85 6.57
C ALA A 140 -14.04 -23.23 7.94
N GLY A 141 -13.93 -22.32 8.91
CA GLY A 141 -14.44 -22.49 10.28
C GLY A 141 -13.42 -23.03 11.27
N VAL A 142 -12.26 -23.52 10.80
CA VAL A 142 -11.16 -23.91 11.68
C VAL A 142 -10.46 -22.66 12.22
N SER A 143 -10.28 -22.60 13.54
CA SER A 143 -9.53 -21.53 14.19
C SER A 143 -8.03 -21.78 14.03
N ASP A 144 -7.41 -21.08 13.08
CA ASP A 144 -5.98 -21.15 12.74
C ASP A 144 -5.42 -19.72 12.51
N PRO A 145 -4.17 -19.41 12.87
CA PRO A 145 -3.56 -18.10 12.60
C PRO A 145 -3.47 -17.72 11.11
N ASN A 146 -3.58 -18.67 10.18
CA ASN A 146 -3.66 -18.39 8.74
C ASN A 146 -5.12 -18.36 8.23
N ASN A 147 -6.12 -18.53 9.10
CA ASN A 147 -7.54 -18.35 8.78
C ASN A 147 -8.03 -17.03 9.39
N PHE A 148 -7.99 -15.97 8.59
CA PHE A 148 -8.24 -14.61 9.05
C PHE A 148 -9.73 -14.28 9.19
N TRP A 149 -10.55 -14.87 8.32
CA TRP A 149 -11.98 -14.57 8.23
C TRP A 149 -12.82 -15.62 8.94
N THR A 150 -12.61 -16.90 8.59
CA THR A 150 -13.37 -17.99 9.21
C THR A 150 -12.70 -18.45 10.50
N GLY A 151 -13.44 -19.19 11.33
CA GLY A 151 -12.97 -19.54 12.67
C GLY A 151 -12.99 -18.36 13.63
N GLU A 152 -12.17 -18.43 14.68
CA GLU A 152 -12.24 -17.54 15.85
C GLU A 152 -10.86 -16.96 16.24
N TYR A 153 -9.80 -17.21 15.45
CA TYR A 153 -8.44 -16.85 15.83
C TYR A 153 -8.26 -15.34 15.98
N TYR A 154 -8.65 -14.56 14.96
CA TYR A 154 -8.63 -13.09 15.02
C TYR A 154 -9.98 -12.51 15.44
N ASN A 155 -11.06 -12.89 14.75
CA ASN A 155 -12.37 -12.29 14.96
C ASN A 155 -13.35 -13.36 15.42
N THR A 156 -13.88 -13.21 16.63
CA THR A 156 -14.90 -14.13 17.11
C THR A 156 -16.19 -14.00 16.30
N ASN A 157 -16.99 -15.06 16.18
CA ASN A 157 -18.30 -14.96 15.51
C ASN A 157 -19.19 -13.92 16.18
N ALA A 158 -19.15 -13.81 17.52
CA ALA A 158 -19.87 -12.77 18.25
C ALA A 158 -19.42 -11.35 17.83
N HIS A 159 -18.12 -11.13 17.66
CA HIS A 159 -17.58 -9.85 17.19
C HIS A 159 -17.99 -9.57 15.75
N LYS A 160 -17.84 -10.54 14.83
CA LYS A 160 -18.25 -10.41 13.43
C LYS A 160 -19.74 -10.05 13.33
N VAL A 161 -20.61 -10.76 14.05
CA VAL A 161 -22.05 -10.45 14.10
C VAL A 161 -22.28 -9.03 14.62
N ARG A 162 -21.61 -8.62 15.70
CA ARG A 162 -21.75 -7.26 16.22
C ARG A 162 -21.34 -6.20 15.20
N VAL A 163 -20.18 -6.35 14.57
CA VAL A 163 -19.66 -5.37 13.60
C VAL A 163 -20.61 -5.22 12.41
N TYR A 164 -21.00 -6.32 11.78
CA TYR A 164 -21.83 -6.27 10.57
C TYR A 164 -23.27 -5.81 10.84
N ASN A 165 -23.75 -5.93 12.08
CA ASN A 165 -25.06 -5.38 12.49
C ASN A 165 -24.95 -3.96 13.10
N HIS A 166 -23.76 -3.39 13.17
CA HIS A 166 -23.57 -2.08 13.79
C HIS A 166 -24.15 -0.94 12.92
N PRO A 167 -24.86 0.07 13.49
CA PRO A 167 -25.48 1.14 12.72
C PRO A 167 -24.49 2.02 11.94
N LYS A 168 -23.23 2.09 12.39
CA LYS A 168 -22.14 2.85 11.74
C LYS A 168 -21.40 2.07 10.65
N VAL A 169 -21.76 0.82 10.40
CA VAL A 169 -21.11 -0.04 9.40
C VAL A 169 -22.03 -0.21 8.20
N ILE A 170 -21.51 0.14 7.02
CA ILE A 170 -22.22 -0.02 5.75
C ILE A 170 -21.97 -1.45 5.26
N THR A 171 -23.06 -2.15 4.98
CA THR A 171 -23.09 -3.51 4.43
C THR A 171 -23.72 -3.49 3.04
N LEU A 172 -23.62 -4.60 2.30
CA LEU A 172 -24.08 -4.68 0.92
C LEU A 172 -25.54 -4.22 0.74
N ASP A 173 -26.42 -4.59 1.66
CA ASP A 173 -27.85 -4.22 1.67
C ASP A 173 -28.11 -2.72 1.90
N LYS A 174 -27.11 -1.97 2.39
CA LYS A 174 -27.20 -0.53 2.67
C LYS A 174 -26.62 0.34 1.55
N LEU A 175 -25.98 -0.26 0.54
CA LEU A 175 -25.40 0.49 -0.57
C LEU A 175 -26.48 0.99 -1.55
N PRO A 176 -26.33 2.22 -2.10
CA PRO A 176 -27.20 2.67 -3.19
C PRO A 176 -26.88 1.90 -4.48
N LYS A 177 -27.74 2.06 -5.49
CA LYS A 177 -27.41 1.65 -6.86
C LYS A 177 -26.41 2.67 -7.45
N PHE A 178 -25.40 2.18 -8.14
CA PHE A 178 -24.37 2.98 -8.83
C PHE A 178 -24.48 2.82 -10.34
#